data_AF-A0A8S2M1B7-F1
#
_entry.id   AF-A0A8S2M1B7-F1
#
_cell.length_a   1.000
_cell.length_b   1.000
_cell.length_c   1.000
_cell.angle_alpha   90.00
_cell.angle_beta   90.00
_cell.angle_gamma   90.00
#
_symmetry.space_group_name_H-M   'P 1'
#
loop_
_entity.id
_entity.type
_entity.pdbx_description
1 polymer ?
#
loop_
_entity_poly.entity_id
_entity_poly.type
_entity_poly.pdbx_seq_one_letter_code
_entity_poly.pdbx_strand_id
1 'polypeptide(L)'
;MDIISSLAWIKRGAAKGTPIKFMPEPEELESMIDKSGDQDEEETTNEGEMDVEKRQEKDDQEDDENDIFIPGVGPIAMHASNRDDPLLEIKDDGEDSDAEDYFIRPDDNLIVAAHVEDDTSSLEVYIYNDKEGYLYVHHDILMLHMPLCLTWLDYDTNNSNTVNYVAVGSMEGAIEIFDVDLVDQMEPMHTFAKKSQKKKSKSSKNSSKKANKSSEGHDAAVLDLTWNKLVRQIFASSSADATIALWDLSQMKMALHLEKLHKKQV
;
A
#
# COMPACT_ATOMS: atom_id res chain seq x y z
N MET A 1 2.18 18.86 8.97
CA MET A 1 0.87 19.51 8.94
C MET A 1 -0.14 18.37 8.89
N ASP A 2 -1.15 18.41 9.74
CA ASP A 2 -2.17 17.36 9.85
C ASP A 2 -3.43 17.80 9.08
N ILE A 3 -3.80 17.03 8.06
CA ILE A 3 -4.91 17.37 7.14
C ILE A 3 -5.66 16.09 6.73
N ILE A 4 -6.99 16.17 6.76
CA ILE A 4 -7.84 15.24 6.02
C ILE A 4 -8.08 15.81 4.62
N SER A 5 -7.50 15.19 3.59
CA SER A 5 -7.56 15.71 2.23
C SER A 5 -8.89 15.40 1.54
N SER A 6 -9.47 14.23 1.82
CA SER A 6 -10.72 13.77 1.20
C SER A 6 -11.43 12.75 2.08
N LEU A 7 -12.75 12.62 1.91
CA LEU A 7 -13.59 11.63 2.56
C LEU A 7 -14.55 10.96 1.57
N ALA A 8 -14.87 9.68 1.81
CA ALA A 8 -15.87 8.95 1.05
C ALA A 8 -16.72 8.05 1.96
N TRP A 9 -18.01 7.93 1.64
CA TRP A 9 -18.89 6.95 2.27
C TRP A 9 -18.76 5.60 1.57
N ILE A 10 -18.69 4.55 2.36
CA ILE A 10 -18.87 3.17 1.90
C ILE A 10 -20.32 2.76 2.17
N LYS A 11 -20.94 2.10 1.19
CA LYS A 11 -22.31 1.61 1.35
C LYS A 11 -22.37 0.55 2.44
N ARG A 12 -23.35 0.68 3.33
CA ARG A 12 -23.67 -0.30 4.37
C ARG A 12 -23.81 -1.72 3.79
N GLY A 13 -23.12 -2.66 4.42
CA GLY A 13 -23.06 -4.08 4.02
C GLY A 13 -22.21 -4.38 2.78
N ALA A 14 -21.43 -3.42 2.27
CA ALA A 14 -20.46 -3.68 1.20
C ALA A 14 -19.15 -4.31 1.71
N ALA A 15 -18.75 -3.98 2.93
CA ALA A 15 -17.55 -4.52 3.55
C ALA A 15 -17.74 -5.98 3.98
N LYS A 16 -16.66 -6.77 3.93
CA LYS A 16 -16.63 -8.11 4.54
C LYS A 16 -16.68 -8.00 6.06
N GLY A 17 -17.37 -8.94 6.70
CA GLY A 17 -17.51 -8.94 8.16
C GLY A 17 -16.20 -9.19 8.90
N THR A 18 -15.33 -10.02 8.34
CA THR A 18 -13.96 -10.21 8.85
C THR A 18 -12.99 -9.73 7.77
N PRO A 19 -12.29 -8.62 8.00
CA PRO A 19 -11.24 -8.16 7.10
C PRO A 19 -10.15 -9.22 6.94
N ILE A 20 -9.58 -9.29 5.75
CA ILE A 20 -8.50 -10.22 5.44
C ILE A 20 -7.21 -9.55 5.88
N LYS A 21 -6.47 -10.15 6.81
CA LYS A 21 -5.11 -9.69 7.14
C LYS A 21 -4.16 -10.16 6.05
N PHE A 22 -3.41 -9.24 5.45
CA PHE A 22 -2.35 -9.60 4.53
C PHE A 22 -1.22 -10.30 5.30
N MET A 23 -1.12 -11.62 5.19
CA MET A 23 0.01 -12.38 5.70
C MET A 23 0.91 -12.73 4.51
N PRO A 24 2.12 -12.16 4.39
CA PRO A 24 3.05 -12.57 3.35
C PRO A 24 3.41 -14.05 3.55
N GLU A 25 3.40 -14.80 2.45
CA GLU A 25 3.83 -16.20 2.47
C GLU A 25 5.34 -16.26 2.83
N PRO A 26 5.80 -17.29 3.56
CA PRO A 26 7.19 -17.39 3.99
C PRO A 26 8.21 -17.32 2.84
N GLU A 27 7.84 -17.77 1.63
CA GLU A 27 8.67 -17.67 0.42
C GLU A 27 8.83 -16.22 -0.07
N GLU A 28 7.84 -15.36 0.13
CA GLU A 28 7.95 -13.92 -0.17
C GLU A 28 8.79 -13.20 0.89
N LEU A 29 8.70 -13.61 2.17
CA LEU A 29 9.56 -13.12 3.25
C LEU A 29 11.03 -13.37 2.96
N GLU A 30 11.39 -14.59 2.56
CA GLU A 30 12.76 -14.95 2.19
C GLU A 30 13.27 -14.05 1.06
N SER A 31 12.45 -13.78 0.05
CA SER A 31 12.81 -12.90 -1.07
C SER A 31 12.95 -11.42 -0.68
N MET A 32 12.32 -10.98 0.42
CA MET A 32 12.47 -9.63 0.96
C MET A 32 13.78 -9.51 1.76
N ILE A 33 14.12 -10.53 2.55
CA ILE A 33 15.35 -10.60 3.35
C ILE A 33 16.58 -10.62 2.43
N ASP A 34 16.54 -11.40 1.35
CA ASP A 34 17.64 -11.52 0.38
C ASP A 34 17.93 -10.20 -0.35
N LYS A 35 16.90 -9.37 -0.58
CA LYS A 35 17.05 -8.03 -1.20
C LYS A 35 17.57 -6.97 -0.24
N SER A 36 17.38 -7.14 1.07
CA SER A 36 17.91 -6.23 2.09
C SER A 36 19.38 -6.50 2.43
N GLY A 37 19.91 -7.70 2.14
CA GLY A 37 21.31 -8.05 2.36
C GLY A 37 22.31 -7.42 1.38
N ASP A 38 21.83 -6.84 0.26
CA ASP A 38 22.65 -6.40 -0.87
C ASP A 38 22.89 -4.86 -0.93
N GLN A 39 22.48 -4.09 0.09
CA GLN A 39 22.63 -2.61 0.08
C GLN A 39 23.69 -2.03 1.04
N ASP A 40 24.41 -2.85 1.81
CA ASP A 40 25.39 -2.37 2.80
C ASP A 40 26.86 -2.40 2.33
N GLU A 41 27.14 -2.47 1.04
CA GLU A 41 28.49 -2.33 0.50
C GLU A 41 28.58 -1.29 -0.62
N GLU A 42 28.79 -0.02 -0.25
CA GLU A 42 29.75 0.92 -0.88
C GLU A 42 29.43 2.38 -0.49
N GLU A 43 30.12 2.93 0.51
CA GLU A 43 30.82 4.22 0.39
C GLU A 43 31.76 4.44 1.60
N THR A 44 33.06 4.41 1.33
CA THR A 44 34.14 4.78 2.27
C THR A 44 34.56 6.23 2.03
N THR A 45 34.81 7.03 3.07
CA THR A 45 36.14 7.60 3.40
C THR A 45 36.14 8.62 4.56
N ASN A 46 37.17 8.46 5.41
CA ASN A 46 37.93 9.44 6.22
C ASN A 46 37.35 10.11 7.49
N GLU A 47 37.81 9.65 8.66
CA GLU A 47 38.93 10.19 9.48
C GLU A 47 38.63 10.11 10.99
N GLY A 48 39.49 9.41 11.75
CA GLY A 48 39.51 9.49 13.23
C GLY A 48 39.99 8.23 13.96
N GLU A 49 41.29 8.20 14.24
CA GLU A 49 42.08 7.23 14.99
C GLU A 49 41.42 6.58 16.23
N MET A 50 41.59 5.26 16.42
CA MET A 50 42.37 4.70 17.54
C MET A 50 42.61 3.19 17.44
N ASP A 51 43.90 2.88 17.63
CA ASP A 51 44.64 1.64 17.83
C ASP A 51 43.92 0.46 18.52
N VAL A 52 44.18 -0.78 18.07
CA VAL A 52 44.86 -1.86 18.84
C VAL A 52 44.88 -3.18 18.03
N GLU A 53 46.10 -3.51 17.62
CA GLU A 53 46.74 -4.84 17.52
C GLU A 53 46.18 -5.96 16.61
N LYS A 54 47.01 -6.23 15.60
CA LYS A 54 47.11 -7.44 14.78
C LYS A 54 47.07 -8.74 15.59
N ARG A 55 46.21 -9.66 15.20
CA ARG A 55 46.53 -11.10 15.18
C ARG A 55 46.20 -11.68 13.81
N GLN A 56 47.24 -12.14 13.12
CA GLN A 56 47.19 -12.79 11.82
C GLN A 56 46.71 -14.25 11.94
N GLU A 57 45.86 -14.61 10.96
CA GLU A 57 45.81 -15.87 10.21
C GLU A 57 45.33 -17.16 10.92
N LYS A 58 44.20 -17.69 10.44
CA LYS A 58 44.17 -18.67 9.34
C LYS A 58 42.76 -18.84 8.77
N ASP A 59 42.67 -18.80 7.44
CA ASP A 59 41.58 -19.38 6.66
C ASP A 59 41.44 -20.87 7.00
N ASP A 60 40.21 -21.32 7.21
CA ASP A 60 39.67 -22.51 6.56
C ASP A 60 38.14 -22.35 6.52
N GLN A 61 37.60 -22.48 5.30
CA GLN A 61 36.18 -22.44 5.00
C GLN A 61 35.44 -23.57 5.73
N GLU A 62 34.23 -23.30 6.23
CA GLU A 62 33.06 -24.16 6.03
C GLU A 62 31.82 -23.43 6.56
N ASP A 63 30.78 -23.40 5.71
CA ASP A 63 29.45 -22.86 5.98
C ASP A 63 28.85 -23.47 7.25
N ASP A 64 28.36 -22.64 8.17
CA ASP A 64 27.13 -22.90 8.94
C ASP A 64 26.79 -21.70 9.84
N GLU A 65 25.56 -21.22 9.67
CA GLU A 65 24.72 -20.49 10.63
C GLU A 65 25.39 -19.36 11.46
N ASN A 66 25.00 -18.11 11.16
CA ASN A 66 25.30 -16.92 11.96
C ASN A 66 24.69 -17.03 13.38
N ASP A 67 25.29 -17.84 14.24
CA ASP A 67 24.95 -17.95 15.66
C ASP A 67 25.84 -16.96 16.43
N ILE A 68 25.33 -15.74 16.64
CA ILE A 68 25.99 -14.75 17.50
C ILE A 68 25.88 -15.23 18.94
N PHE A 69 26.87 -16.01 19.38
CA PHE A 69 26.93 -16.52 20.76
C PHE A 69 27.34 -15.41 21.75
N ILE A 70 26.35 -14.82 22.42
CA ILE A 70 26.58 -13.93 23.58
C ILE A 70 26.63 -14.81 24.85
N PRO A 71 27.75 -14.86 25.60
CA PRO A 71 27.85 -15.73 26.77
C PRO A 71 26.83 -15.32 27.84
N GLY A 72 25.87 -16.20 28.11
CA GLY A 72 24.79 -15.99 29.10
C GLY A 72 23.41 -15.71 28.50
N VAL A 73 23.31 -15.55 27.18
CA VAL A 73 22.05 -15.51 26.43
C VAL A 73 22.03 -16.78 25.57
N GLY A 74 20.98 -17.60 25.67
CA GLY A 74 20.84 -18.77 24.81
C GLY A 74 20.75 -18.39 23.32
N PRO A 75 20.83 -19.35 22.39
CA PRO A 75 20.57 -19.08 20.98
C PRO A 75 19.24 -18.35 20.85
N ILE A 76 19.25 -17.22 20.14
CA ILE A 76 18.06 -16.37 19.96
C ILE A 76 17.14 -17.10 18.98
N ALA A 77 16.26 -17.94 19.51
CA ALA A 77 15.28 -18.66 18.72
C ALA A 77 14.18 -17.68 18.27
N MET A 78 14.08 -17.42 16.97
CA MET A 78 12.90 -16.79 16.40
C MET A 78 11.77 -17.81 16.37
N HIS A 79 10.72 -17.59 17.16
CA HIS A 79 9.51 -18.40 17.14
C HIS A 79 8.51 -17.82 16.14
N ALA A 80 7.96 -18.67 15.27
CA ALA A 80 7.00 -18.27 14.23
C ALA A 80 5.64 -17.82 14.81
N SER A 81 5.35 -18.19 16.06
CA SER A 81 4.15 -17.77 16.76
C SER A 81 4.44 -17.57 18.25
N ASN A 82 3.73 -16.62 18.87
CA ASN A 82 3.84 -16.34 20.30
C ASN A 82 3.51 -17.57 21.18
N ARG A 83 2.84 -18.58 20.62
CA ARG A 83 2.50 -19.84 21.32
C ARG A 83 3.70 -20.77 21.47
N ASP A 84 4.64 -20.71 20.54
CA ASP A 84 5.81 -21.59 20.51
C ASP A 84 6.99 -21.00 21.29
N ASP A 85 6.88 -19.76 21.76
CA ASP A 85 7.91 -19.07 22.54
C ASP A 85 7.83 -19.46 24.03
N PRO A 86 8.83 -20.20 24.57
CA PRO A 86 8.86 -20.59 25.98
C PRO A 86 9.07 -19.42 26.94
N LEU A 87 9.50 -18.24 26.44
CA LEU A 87 9.75 -17.03 27.22
C LEU A 87 8.53 -16.12 27.34
N LEU A 88 7.48 -16.35 26.56
CA LEU A 88 6.22 -15.61 26.68
C LEU A 88 5.35 -16.22 27.79
N GLU A 89 5.17 -15.47 28.89
CA GLU A 89 4.30 -15.85 30.00
C GLU A 89 2.80 -15.77 29.65
N ILE A 90 2.45 -14.99 28.63
CA ILE A 90 1.09 -14.91 28.08
C ILE A 90 1.01 -15.87 26.92
N LYS A 91 0.62 -17.10 27.21
CA LYS A 91 0.15 -18.01 26.18
C LYS A 91 -1.22 -17.52 25.74
N ASP A 92 -1.41 -17.37 24.44
CA ASP A 92 -2.59 -16.84 23.79
C ASP A 92 -3.80 -17.78 23.97
N ASP A 93 -4.34 -17.77 25.19
CA ASP A 93 -5.31 -18.74 25.75
C ASP A 93 -6.70 -18.12 26.00
N GLY A 94 -6.89 -16.83 25.75
CA GLY A 94 -8.12 -16.10 26.07
C GLY A 94 -8.82 -15.62 24.80
N GLU A 95 -10.16 -15.71 24.78
CA GLU A 95 -10.98 -14.97 23.81
C GLU A 95 -10.47 -13.53 23.74
N ASP A 96 -9.83 -13.19 22.63
CA ASP A 96 -9.25 -11.88 22.39
C ASP A 96 -10.42 -10.88 22.43
N SER A 97 -10.53 -10.11 23.51
CA SER A 97 -11.62 -9.13 23.71
C SER A 97 -11.66 -8.13 22.55
N ASP A 98 -10.54 -7.96 21.85
CA ASP A 98 -10.39 -7.04 20.72
C ASP A 98 -10.87 -7.69 19.41
N ALA A 99 -11.07 -9.01 19.36
CA ALA A 99 -11.54 -9.71 18.16
C ALA A 99 -12.96 -9.30 17.73
N GLU A 100 -13.80 -8.82 18.67
CA GLU A 100 -15.10 -8.26 18.32
C GLU A 100 -14.99 -6.87 17.65
N ASP A 101 -13.95 -6.10 17.98
CA ASP A 101 -13.73 -4.76 17.41
C ASP A 101 -13.19 -4.82 15.97
N TYR A 102 -12.53 -5.93 15.62
CA TYR A 102 -12.13 -6.28 14.25
C TYR A 102 -13.30 -6.78 13.38
N PHE A 103 -14.47 -7.07 13.96
CA PHE A 103 -15.60 -7.56 13.21
C PHE A 103 -16.50 -6.40 12.75
N ILE A 104 -16.57 -6.21 11.43
CA ILE A 104 -17.41 -5.20 10.80
C ILE A 104 -18.83 -5.75 10.70
N ARG A 105 -19.79 -5.12 11.39
CA ARG A 105 -21.17 -5.61 11.33
C ARG A 105 -21.83 -5.17 10.03
N PRO A 106 -22.76 -5.97 9.47
CA PRO A 106 -23.53 -5.56 8.30
C PRO A 106 -24.37 -4.30 8.55
N ASP A 107 -24.68 -3.99 9.81
CA ASP A 107 -25.39 -2.78 10.17
C ASP A 107 -24.53 -1.53 10.33
N ASP A 108 -23.21 -1.65 10.38
CA ASP A 108 -22.31 -0.52 10.57
C ASP A 108 -22.20 0.35 9.30
N ASN A 109 -22.00 1.65 9.50
CA ASN A 109 -21.70 2.57 8.43
C ASN A 109 -20.18 2.78 8.39
N LEU A 110 -19.61 2.79 7.19
CA LEU A 110 -18.18 2.95 7.02
C LEU A 110 -17.88 4.28 6.31
N ILE A 111 -16.86 4.96 6.81
CA ILE A 111 -16.32 6.19 6.25
C ILE A 111 -14.86 5.95 6.00
N VAL A 112 -14.37 6.35 4.83
CA VAL A 112 -12.94 6.33 4.53
C VAL A 112 -12.45 7.76 4.44
N ALA A 113 -11.38 8.06 5.16
CA ALA A 113 -10.73 9.37 5.14
C ALA A 113 -9.28 9.22 4.65
N ALA A 114 -8.89 10.09 3.73
CA ALA A 114 -7.50 10.24 3.35
C ALA A 114 -6.87 11.24 4.32
N HIS A 115 -5.95 10.75 5.14
CA HIS A 115 -5.25 11.50 6.15
C HIS A 115 -3.79 11.71 5.72
N VAL A 116 -3.29 12.91 5.96
CA VAL A 116 -1.93 13.32 5.62
C VAL A 116 -1.33 13.96 6.86
N GLU A 117 -0.29 13.33 7.40
CA GLU A 117 0.45 13.82 8.55
C GLU A 117 1.91 14.05 8.16
N ASP A 118 2.31 15.32 8.09
CA ASP A 118 3.67 15.71 7.66
C ASP A 118 4.03 15.13 6.28
N ASP A 119 4.88 14.10 6.24
CA ASP A 119 5.35 13.41 5.03
C ASP A 119 4.76 12.00 4.88
N THR A 120 3.86 11.58 5.79
CA THR A 120 3.15 10.30 5.71
C THR A 120 1.73 10.50 5.22
N SER A 121 1.22 9.52 4.48
CA SER A 121 -0.14 9.50 3.97
C SER A 121 -0.78 8.17 4.30
N SER A 122 -1.99 8.22 4.86
CA SER A 122 -2.74 7.04 5.24
C SER A 122 -4.19 7.17 4.78
N LEU A 123 -4.83 6.01 4.58
CA LEU A 123 -6.24 5.88 4.32
C LEU A 123 -6.88 5.23 5.54
N GLU A 124 -7.54 6.03 6.36
CA GLU A 124 -8.16 5.60 7.60
C GLU A 124 -9.60 5.14 7.37
N VAL A 125 -9.93 3.95 7.85
CA VAL A 125 -11.25 3.36 7.73
C VAL A 125 -11.97 3.47 9.07
N TYR A 126 -12.96 4.34 9.09
CA TYR A 126 -13.78 4.62 10.25
C TYR A 126 -15.06 3.80 10.24
N ILE A 127 -15.42 3.25 11.40
CA ILE A 127 -16.73 2.65 11.66
C ILE A 127 -17.58 3.63 12.44
N TYR A 128 -18.75 3.94 11.90
CA TYR A 128 -19.76 4.78 12.50
C TYR A 128 -21.04 3.99 12.78
N ASN A 129 -21.37 3.84 14.06
CA ASN A 129 -22.61 3.23 14.50
C ASN A 129 -23.61 4.30 14.95
N ASP A 130 -24.76 4.40 14.29
CA ASP A 130 -25.76 5.42 14.53
C ASP A 130 -26.55 5.20 15.83
N LYS A 131 -26.66 3.94 16.30
CA LYS A 131 -27.44 3.59 17.50
C LYS A 131 -26.68 3.93 18.78
N GLU A 132 -25.41 3.56 18.82
CA GLU A 132 -24.53 3.73 19.99
C GLU A 132 -23.76 5.05 19.94
N GLY A 133 -23.66 5.67 18.76
CA GLY A 133 -23.06 7.00 18.57
C GLY A 133 -21.53 7.01 18.63
N TYR A 134 -20.87 5.85 18.55
CA TYR A 134 -19.41 5.77 18.47
C TYR A 134 -18.91 5.90 17.03
N LEU A 135 -17.73 6.50 16.93
CA LEU A 135 -16.91 6.62 15.72
C LEU A 135 -15.48 6.24 16.11
N TYR A 136 -14.92 5.20 15.51
CA TYR A 136 -13.54 4.79 15.75
C TYR A 136 -12.87 4.36 14.45
N VAL A 137 -11.53 4.42 14.44
CA VAL A 137 -10.71 3.90 13.34
C VAL A 137 -10.60 2.39 13.52
N HIS A 138 -11.06 1.63 12.55
CA HIS A 138 -10.93 0.18 12.55
C HIS A 138 -9.54 -0.25 12.06
N HIS A 139 -9.07 0.34 10.97
CA HIS A 139 -7.74 0.11 10.44
C HIS A 139 -7.36 1.27 9.51
N ASP A 140 -6.06 1.40 9.25
CA ASP A 140 -5.49 2.32 8.28
C ASP A 140 -4.69 1.57 7.23
N ILE A 141 -4.51 2.22 6.08
CA ILE A 141 -3.70 1.72 4.97
C ILE A 141 -2.69 2.78 4.63
N LEU A 142 -1.40 2.45 4.73
CA LEU A 142 -0.33 3.37 4.38
C LEU A 142 -0.23 3.54 2.87
N MET A 143 0.00 4.78 2.44
CA MET A 143 0.12 5.13 1.03
C MET A 143 1.46 5.80 0.76
N LEU A 144 1.99 5.54 -0.44
CA LEU A 144 3.25 6.12 -0.88
C LEU A 144 3.10 7.57 -1.36
N HIS A 145 1.90 7.93 -1.84
CA HIS A 145 1.62 9.19 -2.50
C HIS A 145 0.61 10.02 -1.73
N MET A 146 0.72 11.35 -1.81
CA MET A 146 -0.20 12.24 -1.11
C MET A 146 -1.58 12.23 -1.78
N PRO A 147 -2.65 11.79 -1.08
CA PRO A 147 -4.00 11.71 -1.61
C PRO A 147 -4.65 13.09 -1.67
N LEU A 148 -5.41 13.34 -2.73
CA LEU A 148 -6.17 14.57 -2.94
C LEU A 148 -7.68 14.34 -3.06
N CYS A 149 -8.09 13.20 -3.60
CA CYS A 149 -9.50 12.86 -3.79
C CYS A 149 -9.73 11.36 -3.67
N LEU A 150 -10.94 10.97 -3.27
CA LEU A 150 -11.36 9.59 -3.05
C LEU A 150 -12.71 9.31 -3.70
N THR A 151 -12.91 8.10 -4.22
CA THR A 151 -14.24 7.59 -4.55
C THR A 151 -14.37 6.10 -4.22
N TRP A 152 -15.50 5.73 -3.62
CA TRP A 152 -15.85 4.33 -3.39
C TRP A 152 -16.42 3.66 -4.64
N LEU A 153 -16.02 2.40 -4.86
CA LEU A 153 -16.32 1.54 -6.01
C LEU A 153 -16.78 0.16 -5.52
N ASP A 154 -17.81 -0.41 -6.16
CA ASP A 154 -18.32 -1.77 -5.87
C ASP A 154 -18.33 -2.71 -7.08
N TYR A 155 -17.55 -2.39 -8.10
CA TYR A 155 -17.52 -3.13 -9.36
C TYR A 155 -16.39 -4.16 -9.38
N ASP A 156 -16.78 -5.44 -9.46
CA ASP A 156 -15.88 -6.55 -9.75
C ASP A 156 -15.83 -6.86 -11.26
N THR A 157 -14.63 -7.13 -11.76
CA THR A 157 -14.41 -7.58 -13.14
C THR A 157 -15.01 -8.96 -13.42
N ASN A 158 -14.98 -9.86 -12.42
CA ASN A 158 -15.46 -11.23 -12.55
C ASN A 158 -16.96 -11.38 -12.25
N ASN A 159 -17.64 -10.28 -11.91
CA ASN A 159 -19.08 -10.20 -11.69
C ASN A 159 -19.63 -11.27 -10.73
N SER A 160 -18.81 -11.73 -9.79
CA SER A 160 -19.13 -12.86 -8.91
C SER A 160 -19.50 -12.44 -7.49
N ASN A 161 -18.96 -11.30 -7.03
CA ASN A 161 -19.15 -10.79 -5.67
C ASN A 161 -19.22 -9.25 -5.63
N THR A 162 -19.82 -8.73 -4.55
CA THR A 162 -19.66 -7.33 -4.16
C THR A 162 -18.24 -7.11 -3.65
N VAL A 163 -17.55 -6.13 -4.22
CA VAL A 163 -16.21 -5.72 -3.78
C VAL A 163 -16.28 -4.38 -3.06
N ASN A 164 -15.29 -4.11 -2.23
CA ASN A 164 -15.22 -2.89 -1.44
C ASN A 164 -13.94 -2.12 -1.78
N TYR A 165 -13.94 -1.48 -2.95
CA TYR A 165 -12.75 -0.78 -3.45
C TYR A 165 -12.85 0.73 -3.23
N VAL A 166 -11.70 1.35 -3.05
CA VAL A 166 -11.56 2.81 -3.05
C VAL A 166 -10.52 3.18 -4.09
N ALA A 167 -10.89 4.10 -4.98
CA ALA A 167 -9.95 4.76 -5.86
C ALA A 167 -9.50 6.09 -5.22
N VAL A 168 -8.18 6.27 -5.19
CA VAL A 168 -7.48 7.41 -4.61
C VAL A 168 -6.76 8.15 -5.72
N GLY A 169 -6.96 9.46 -5.82
CA GLY A 169 -6.22 10.32 -6.75
C GLY A 169 -5.12 11.06 -6.02
N SER A 170 -3.89 11.01 -6.55
CA SER A 170 -2.71 11.59 -5.90
C SER A 170 -2.25 12.92 -6.51
N MET A 171 -1.35 13.61 -5.81
CA MET A 171 -0.70 14.83 -6.28
C MET A 171 0.22 14.59 -7.50
N GLU A 172 0.77 13.40 -7.66
CA GLU A 172 1.66 12.98 -8.75
C GLU A 172 0.89 12.67 -10.04
N GLY A 173 -0.43 12.72 -10.02
CA GLY A 173 -1.28 12.35 -11.15
C GLY A 173 -1.52 10.84 -11.27
N ALA A 174 -1.19 10.08 -10.22
CA ALA A 174 -1.53 8.68 -10.12
C ALA A 174 -2.97 8.51 -9.61
N ILE A 175 -3.63 7.44 -10.06
CA ILE A 175 -4.89 6.97 -9.47
C ILE A 175 -4.64 5.55 -8.99
N GLU A 176 -4.80 5.30 -7.71
CA GLU A 176 -4.52 4.02 -7.06
C GLU A 176 -5.83 3.40 -6.56
N ILE A 177 -6.02 2.11 -6.79
CA ILE A 177 -7.19 1.35 -6.30
C ILE A 177 -6.73 0.46 -5.15
N PHE A 178 -7.37 0.61 -3.99
CA PHE A 178 -7.15 -0.19 -2.79
C PHE A 178 -8.39 -1.02 -2.46
N ASP A 179 -8.17 -2.20 -1.86
CA ASP A 179 -9.24 -3.02 -1.27
C ASP A 179 -9.39 -2.68 0.20
N VAL A 180 -10.53 -2.10 0.58
CA VAL A 180 -10.77 -1.66 1.96
C VAL A 180 -11.05 -2.85 2.88
N ASP A 181 -11.32 -4.04 2.34
CA ASP A 181 -11.47 -5.25 3.16
C ASP A 181 -10.11 -5.89 3.51
N LEU A 182 -8.98 -5.38 2.97
CA LEU A 182 -7.65 -5.92 3.18
C LEU A 182 -6.86 -5.03 4.16
N VAL A 183 -6.53 -5.60 5.31
CA VAL A 183 -5.73 -4.94 6.36
C VAL A 183 -4.23 -5.17 6.08
N ASP A 184 -3.40 -4.17 6.40
CA ASP A 184 -1.95 -4.19 6.21
C ASP A 184 -1.50 -4.37 4.74
N GLN A 185 -2.29 -3.86 3.79
CA GLN A 185 -1.89 -3.86 2.40
C GLN A 185 -0.73 -2.88 2.17
N MET A 186 0.38 -3.38 1.61
CA MET A 186 1.59 -2.60 1.35
C MET A 186 1.56 -1.87 0.00
N GLU A 187 0.83 -2.44 -0.98
CA GLU A 187 0.76 -1.92 -2.34
C GLU A 187 -0.71 -1.83 -2.80
N PRO A 188 -1.05 -0.85 -3.66
CA PRO A 188 -2.36 -0.77 -4.27
C PRO A 188 -2.61 -1.97 -5.20
N MET A 189 -3.86 -2.40 -5.30
CA MET A 189 -4.27 -3.47 -6.23
C MET A 189 -4.00 -3.09 -7.68
N HIS A 190 -4.20 -1.82 -8.03
CA HIS A 190 -3.92 -1.31 -9.36
C HIS A 190 -3.59 0.18 -9.34
N THR A 191 -2.63 0.59 -10.19
CA THR A 191 -2.20 1.99 -10.32
C THR A 191 -2.30 2.47 -11.76
N PHE A 192 -3.07 3.53 -11.97
CA PHE A 192 -3.08 4.31 -13.21
C PHE A 192 -2.11 5.48 -13.07
N ALA A 193 -0.87 5.26 -13.50
CA ALA A 193 0.14 6.32 -13.52
C ALA A 193 0.90 6.32 -14.84
N LYS A 194 1.25 7.51 -15.32
CA LYS A 194 2.23 7.63 -16.40
C LYS A 194 3.59 7.22 -15.83
N LYS A 195 4.14 6.12 -16.34
CA LYS A 195 5.54 5.78 -16.07
C LYS A 195 6.40 6.94 -16.52
N SER A 196 7.00 7.66 -15.58
CA SER A 196 7.98 8.70 -15.89
C SER A 196 9.06 8.05 -16.75
N GLN A 197 9.28 8.56 -17.95
CA GLN A 197 10.43 8.14 -18.72
C GLN A 197 11.66 8.66 -17.99
N LYS A 198 12.21 7.87 -17.06
CA LYS A 198 13.62 8.00 -16.69
C LYS A 198 14.38 8.02 -18.01
N LYS A 199 14.99 9.16 -18.34
CA LYS A 199 15.87 9.30 -19.50
C LYS A 199 16.84 8.13 -19.44
N LYS A 200 16.69 7.17 -20.36
CA LYS A 200 17.66 6.09 -20.53
C LYS A 200 19.02 6.74 -20.74
N SER A 201 19.88 6.63 -19.74
CA SER A 201 21.32 6.71 -19.95
C SER A 201 21.65 5.74 -21.08
N LYS A 202 22.39 6.25 -22.07
CA LYS A 202 22.82 5.46 -23.22
C LYS A 202 23.78 4.38 -22.76
N SER A 203 23.31 3.15 -22.53
CA SER A 203 24.13 1.96 -22.76
C SER A 203 23.26 0.71 -22.93
N SER A 204 23.78 -0.21 -23.73
CA SER A 204 23.31 -1.57 -23.96
C SER A 204 22.09 -1.80 -24.87
N LYS A 205 22.44 -2.39 -26.01
CA LYS A 205 21.60 -2.87 -27.11
C LYS A 205 21.38 -4.36 -26.87
N ASN A 206 20.14 -4.83 -27.10
CA ASN A 206 19.65 -6.21 -27.07
C ASN A 206 19.14 -6.75 -25.73
N SER A 207 17.84 -6.57 -25.49
CA SER A 207 16.95 -7.71 -25.18
C SER A 207 15.50 -7.31 -25.42
N SER A 208 14.88 -7.98 -26.39
CA SER A 208 13.45 -7.89 -26.67
C SER A 208 12.68 -8.65 -25.59
N LYS A 209 12.28 -7.95 -24.52
CA LYS A 209 11.16 -8.37 -23.66
C LYS A 209 10.11 -7.28 -23.65
N LYS A 210 8.90 -7.72 -23.99
CA LYS A 210 7.69 -6.97 -24.30
C LYS A 210 7.29 -6.11 -23.09
N ALA A 211 7.65 -4.84 -23.11
CA ALA A 211 7.20 -3.88 -22.11
C ALA A 211 5.68 -3.68 -22.27
N ASN A 212 4.90 -4.05 -21.25
CA ASN A 212 3.50 -3.65 -21.17
C ASN A 212 3.44 -2.13 -21.13
N LYS A 213 3.04 -1.58 -22.27
CA LYS A 213 2.95 -0.15 -22.58
C LYS A 213 1.54 0.32 -22.21
N SER A 214 1.29 0.57 -20.94
CA SER A 214 0.21 1.46 -20.51
C SER A 214 0.87 2.74 -20.02
N SER A 215 1.04 3.70 -20.93
CA SER A 215 1.43 5.08 -20.58
C SER A 215 0.17 5.90 -20.31
N GLU A 216 -0.71 5.37 -19.46
CA GLU A 216 -2.06 5.89 -19.21
C GLU A 216 -2.10 6.39 -17.77
N GLY A 217 -2.31 7.70 -17.60
CA GLY A 217 -2.21 8.43 -16.33
C GLY A 217 -2.24 9.93 -16.60
N HIS A 218 -2.52 10.74 -15.59
CA HIS A 218 -2.47 12.18 -15.72
C HIS A 218 -1.02 12.70 -15.72
N ASP A 219 -0.79 13.88 -16.29
CA ASP A 219 0.52 14.55 -16.24
C ASP A 219 0.70 15.42 -14.98
N ALA A 220 -0.37 15.65 -14.23
CA ALA A 220 -0.38 16.44 -13.02
C ALA A 220 -1.43 15.91 -12.02
N ALA A 221 -1.45 16.50 -10.81
CA ALA A 221 -2.35 16.18 -9.71
C ALA A 221 -3.78 15.87 -10.13
N VAL A 222 -4.33 14.76 -9.63
CA VAL A 222 -5.74 14.40 -9.78
C VAL A 222 -6.54 15.15 -8.73
N LEU A 223 -7.46 15.99 -9.17
CA LEU A 223 -8.19 16.92 -8.29
C LEU A 223 -9.56 16.39 -7.88
N ASP A 224 -10.17 15.56 -8.72
CA ASP A 224 -11.48 14.98 -8.43
C ASP A 224 -11.63 13.63 -9.12
N LEU A 225 -12.32 12.72 -8.44
CA LEU A 225 -12.67 11.38 -8.91
C LEU A 225 -14.16 11.17 -8.71
N THR A 226 -14.85 10.76 -9.77
CA THR A 226 -16.28 10.50 -9.70
C THR A 226 -16.63 9.22 -10.43
N TRP A 227 -17.53 8.45 -9.85
CA TRP A 227 -17.90 7.14 -10.36
C TRP A 227 -19.33 7.09 -10.89
N ASN A 228 -19.51 6.48 -12.06
CA ASN A 228 -20.80 6.34 -12.68
C ASN A 228 -21.63 5.24 -12.01
N LYS A 229 -22.75 5.63 -11.40
CA LYS A 229 -23.64 4.71 -10.69
C LYS A 229 -24.53 3.86 -11.61
N LEU A 230 -24.67 4.23 -12.89
CA LEU A 230 -25.46 3.48 -13.88
C LEU A 230 -24.58 2.49 -14.65
N VAL A 231 -23.39 2.94 -15.06
CA VAL A 231 -22.42 2.13 -15.81
C VAL A 231 -21.24 1.88 -14.89
N ARG A 232 -21.36 0.83 -14.06
CA ARG A 232 -20.46 0.54 -12.92
C ARG A 232 -19.01 0.29 -13.33
N GLN A 233 -18.78 -0.13 -14.56
CA GLN A 233 -17.43 -0.34 -15.09
C GLN A 233 -16.67 0.96 -15.41
N ILE A 234 -17.30 2.15 -15.33
CA ILE A 234 -16.67 3.42 -15.74
C ILE A 234 -16.59 4.42 -14.58
N PHE A 235 -15.41 4.99 -14.36
CA PHE A 235 -15.24 6.19 -13.54
C PHE A 235 -14.54 7.29 -14.34
N ALA A 236 -14.63 8.52 -13.84
CA ALA A 236 -14.03 9.70 -14.43
C ALA A 236 -13.08 10.37 -13.45
N SER A 237 -12.02 10.97 -13.98
CA SER A 237 -11.08 11.78 -13.22
C SER A 237 -10.88 13.14 -13.87
N SER A 238 -10.56 14.14 -13.05
CA SER A 238 -10.12 15.46 -13.50
C SER A 238 -8.74 15.77 -12.93
N SER A 239 -7.90 16.45 -13.71
CA SER A 239 -6.52 16.77 -13.31
C SER A 239 -6.17 18.23 -13.57
N ALA A 240 -5.16 18.69 -12.82
CA ALA A 240 -4.50 19.97 -13.01
C ALA A 240 -3.81 20.11 -14.39
N ASP A 241 -3.64 19.01 -15.15
CA ASP A 241 -3.16 19.03 -16.54
C ASP A 241 -4.21 19.56 -17.54
N ALA A 242 -5.37 19.99 -17.05
CA ALA A 242 -6.52 20.49 -17.81
C ALA A 242 -7.15 19.43 -18.74
N THR A 243 -7.07 18.16 -18.34
CA THR A 243 -7.71 17.03 -19.01
C THR A 243 -8.77 16.37 -18.12
N ILE A 244 -9.72 15.69 -18.78
CA ILE A 244 -10.67 14.78 -18.14
C ILE A 244 -10.45 13.41 -18.76
N ALA A 245 -10.31 12.38 -17.92
CA ALA A 245 -10.16 11.00 -18.38
C ALA A 245 -11.34 10.14 -17.91
N LEU A 246 -11.77 9.22 -18.77
CA LEU A 246 -12.68 8.14 -18.41
C LEU A 246 -11.89 6.84 -18.37
N TRP A 247 -12.14 6.04 -17.35
CA TRP A 247 -11.43 4.81 -17.06
C TRP A 247 -12.40 3.65 -17.07
N ASP A 248 -12.01 2.55 -17.71
CA ASP A 248 -12.76 1.31 -17.74
C ASP A 248 -12.14 0.33 -16.74
N LEU A 249 -12.86 0.04 -15.66
CA LEU A 249 -12.51 -0.91 -14.61
C LEU A 249 -12.48 -2.36 -15.10
N SER A 250 -13.22 -2.70 -16.16
CA SER A 250 -13.21 -4.07 -16.70
C SER A 250 -11.90 -4.42 -17.39
N GLN A 251 -11.27 -3.41 -18.00
CA GLN A 251 -9.99 -3.56 -18.71
C GLN A 251 -8.80 -2.97 -17.94
N MET A 252 -9.09 -2.28 -16.83
CA MET A 252 -8.14 -1.47 -16.07
C MET A 252 -7.31 -0.54 -16.97
N LYS A 253 -8.01 0.20 -17.84
CA LYS A 253 -7.39 1.11 -18.84
C LYS A 253 -8.16 2.42 -19.00
N MET A 254 -7.48 3.42 -19.54
CA MET A 254 -8.10 4.66 -19.95
C MET A 254 -8.96 4.43 -21.21
N ALA A 255 -10.27 4.66 -21.10
CA ALA A 255 -11.22 4.52 -22.19
C ALA A 255 -11.29 5.78 -23.07
N LEU A 256 -11.25 6.96 -22.45
CA LEU A 256 -11.34 8.23 -23.15
C LEU A 256 -10.45 9.27 -22.49
N HIS A 257 -9.78 10.08 -23.30
CA HIS A 257 -8.98 11.20 -22.86
C HIS A 257 -9.48 12.47 -23.55
N LEU A 258 -9.99 13.42 -22.75
CA LEU A 258 -10.53 14.68 -23.23
C LEU A 258 -9.55 15.81 -22.92
N GLU A 259 -8.94 16.36 -23.96
CA GLU A 259 -7.98 17.46 -23.86
C GLU A 259 -8.62 18.80 -24.23
N LYS A 260 -8.09 19.90 -23.65
CA LYS A 260 -8.38 21.29 -24.05
C LYS A 260 -9.85 21.71 -23.90
N LEU A 261 -10.56 21.17 -22.91
CA LEU A 261 -11.93 21.59 -22.62
C LEU A 261 -12.01 23.02 -22.06
N HIS A 262 -10.97 23.44 -21.32
CA HIS A 262 -10.85 24.81 -20.83
C HIS A 262 -9.93 25.63 -21.73
N LYS A 263 -10.51 26.51 -22.56
CA LYS A 263 -9.75 27.60 -23.18
C LYS A 263 -9.44 28.62 -22.10
N LYS A 264 -8.17 28.85 -21.82
CA LYS A 264 -7.69 30.02 -21.07
C LYS A 264 -8.33 31.25 -21.73
N GLN A 265 -9.22 31.95 -21.02
CA GLN A 265 -9.61 33.29 -21.46
C GLN A 265 -8.35 34.15 -21.42
N VAL A 266 -7.99 34.69 -22.59
CA VAL A 266 -6.87 35.61 -22.78
C VAL A 266 -7.26 36.98 -22.25
#